data_AF-A0A974HV00-F1
#
_entry.id   AF-A0A974HV00-F1
#
_cell.length_a   1.000
_cell.length_b   1.000
_cell.length_c   1.000
_cell.angle_alpha   90.00
_cell.angle_beta   90.00
_cell.angle_gamma   90.00
#
_symmetry.space_group_name_H-M   'P 1'
#
loop_
_entity.id
_entity.type
_entity.pdbx_description
1 polymer ?
#
loop_
_entity_poly.entity_id
_entity_poly.type
_entity_poly.pdbx_seq_one_letter_code
_entity_poly.pdbx_strand_id
1 'polypeptide(L)'
;MSTPCPEDWSLFSGKCYYFSNVPVSWEEAKHACEKKKSNLIVINSKTEQDYAVKISLGQYTWIGLTEIDNEWKWVDGTPYNSKQM
;
A
#
# COMPACT_ATOMS: atom_id res chain seq x y z
N MET A 1 19.52 17.55 8.79
CA MET A 1 18.08 17.79 8.50
C MET A 1 17.46 16.43 8.25
N SER A 2 16.51 15.98 9.08
CA SER A 2 15.83 14.70 8.86
C SER A 2 14.75 14.91 7.79
N THR A 3 14.88 14.24 6.64
CA THR A 3 13.75 14.13 5.73
C THR A 3 12.65 13.31 6.41
N PRO A 4 11.37 13.72 6.30
CA PRO A 4 10.26 13.05 6.97
C PRO A 4 10.00 11.63 6.43
N CYS A 5 10.49 11.33 5.22
CA CYS A 5 10.47 10.01 4.63
C CYS A 5 11.88 9.59 4.18
N PRO A 6 12.12 8.27 4.02
CA PRO A 6 13.34 7.76 3.39
C PRO A 6 13.47 8.25 1.94
N GLU A 7 14.67 8.14 1.39
CA GLU A 7 14.94 8.43 -0.02
C GLU A 7 14.11 7.53 -0.94
N ASP A 8 13.57 8.09 -2.03
CA ASP A 8 12.62 7.47 -2.98
C ASP A 8 11.21 7.18 -2.42
N TRP A 9 10.85 7.75 -1.28
CA TRP A 9 9.49 7.67 -0.73
C TRP A 9 8.78 9.01 -0.87
N SER A 10 7.47 8.94 -1.16
CA SER A 10 6.62 10.12 -1.25
C SER A 10 5.88 10.34 0.07
N LEU A 11 5.94 11.57 0.61
CA LEU A 11 5.16 11.96 1.79
C LEU A 11 3.76 12.40 1.36
N PHE A 12 2.73 11.78 1.93
CA PHE A 12 1.35 12.20 1.76
C PHE A 12 0.54 11.96 3.04
N SER A 13 -0.19 12.98 3.49
CA SER A 13 -1.03 12.92 4.71
C SER A 13 -0.29 12.36 5.94
N GLY A 14 0.99 12.72 6.12
CA GLY A 14 1.82 12.27 7.25
C GLY A 14 2.31 10.82 7.17
N LYS A 15 2.06 10.11 6.05
CA LYS A 15 2.58 8.77 5.78
C LYS A 15 3.55 8.77 4.60
N CYS A 16 4.47 7.82 4.58
CA CYS A 16 5.42 7.62 3.50
C CYS A 16 4.95 6.48 2.59
N TYR A 17 4.96 6.70 1.27
CA TYR A 17 4.55 5.73 0.27
C TYR A 17 5.72 5.42 -0.67
N TYR A 18 5.89 4.14 -0.97
CA TYR A 18 6.88 3.65 -1.91
C TYR A 18 6.19 2.96 -3.07
N PHE A 19 6.56 3.32 -4.28
CA PHE A 19 6.06 2.70 -5.50
C PHE A 19 7.14 1.80 -6.10
N SER A 20 6.87 0.50 -6.17
CA SER A 20 7.77 -0.47 -6.79
C SER A 20 7.49 -0.57 -8.28
N ASN A 21 8.54 -0.47 -9.10
CA ASN A 21 8.47 -0.70 -10.55
C ASN A 21 8.78 -2.16 -10.94
N VAL A 22 8.94 -3.05 -9.96
CA VAL A 22 9.29 -4.46 -10.19
C VAL A 22 8.01 -5.32 -10.15
N PRO A 23 7.64 -5.99 -11.26
CA PRO A 23 6.52 -6.89 -11.27
C PRO A 23 6.88 -8.19 -10.54
N VAL A 24 6.16 -8.50 -9.48
CA VAL A 24 6.34 -9.68 -8.63
C VAL A 24 4.98 -10.22 -8.21
N SER A 25 4.93 -11.41 -7.62
CA SER A 25 3.72 -11.91 -6.97
C SER A 25 3.32 -11.05 -5.76
N TRP A 26 2.06 -11.16 -5.32
CA TRP A 26 1.57 -10.44 -4.14
C TRP A 26 2.38 -10.79 -2.88
N GLU A 27 2.74 -12.06 -2.70
CA GLU A 27 3.52 -12.53 -1.55
C GLU A 27 4.94 -11.93 -1.55
N GLU A 28 5.60 -11.91 -2.70
CA GLU A 28 6.91 -11.26 -2.86
C GLU A 28 6.83 -9.76 -2.63
N ALA A 29 5.77 -9.09 -3.10
CA ALA A 29 5.55 -7.66 -2.87
C ALA A 29 5.37 -7.37 -1.37
N LYS A 30 4.56 -8.17 -0.66
CA LYS A 30 4.38 -8.08 0.79
C LYS A 30 5.72 -8.23 1.51
N HIS A 31 6.49 -9.27 1.18
CA HIS A 31 7.78 -9.52 1.81
C HIS A 31 8.80 -8.40 1.49
N ALA A 32 8.75 -7.82 0.29
CA ALA A 32 9.59 -6.68 -0.08
C ALA A 32 9.27 -5.42 0.74
N CYS A 33 7.99 -5.15 1.01
CA CYS A 33 7.57 -4.08 1.93
C CYS A 33 8.05 -4.36 3.36
N GLU A 34 7.86 -5.57 3.87
CA GLU A 34 8.30 -5.95 5.23
C GLU A 34 9.81 -5.79 5.42
N LYS A 35 10.61 -6.16 4.41
CA LYS A 35 12.06 -5.93 4.38
C LYS A 35 12.43 -4.44 4.49
N LYS A 36 11.58 -3.55 4.00
CA LYS A 36 11.73 -2.09 4.12
C LYS A 36 11.11 -1.54 5.41
N LYS A 37 10.70 -2.40 6.36
CA LYS A 37 9.98 -2.04 7.59
C LYS A 37 8.67 -1.30 7.29
N SER A 38 7.98 -1.69 6.23
CA SER A 38 6.69 -1.16 5.82
C SER A 38 5.72 -2.29 5.47
N ASN A 39 4.48 -1.93 5.12
CA ASN A 39 3.48 -2.87 4.61
C ASN A 39 3.03 -2.45 3.21
N LEU A 40 2.40 -3.37 2.47
CA LEU A 40 1.59 -2.99 1.32
C LEU A 40 0.50 -2.00 1.76
N ILE A 41 0.16 -1.05 0.89
CA ILE A 41 -0.75 0.04 1.23
C ILE A 41 -2.12 -0.50 1.70
N VAL A 42 -2.59 0.02 2.83
CA VAL A 42 -3.94 -0.21 3.36
C VAL A 42 -4.75 1.04 3.13
N ILE A 43 -5.87 0.90 2.43
CA ILE A 43 -6.66 2.03 1.97
C ILE A 43 -7.84 2.22 2.90
N ASN A 44 -7.80 3.31 3.66
CA ASN A 44 -8.79 3.63 4.69
C ASN A 44 -9.66 4.85 4.32
N SER A 45 -9.37 5.52 3.20
CA SER A 45 -10.14 6.68 2.76
C SER A 45 -10.08 6.85 1.26
N LYS A 46 -11.10 7.52 0.69
CA LYS A 46 -11.12 7.91 -0.72
C LYS A 46 -9.91 8.77 -1.11
N THR A 47 -9.47 9.66 -0.23
CA THR A 47 -8.28 10.49 -0.47
C THR A 47 -7.00 9.67 -0.57
N GLU A 48 -6.86 8.61 0.23
CA GLU A 48 -5.74 7.66 0.16
C GLU A 48 -5.82 6.79 -1.11
N GLN A 49 -7.03 6.36 -1.51
CA GLN A 49 -7.28 5.67 -2.79
C GLN A 49 -6.87 6.54 -3.98
N ASP A 50 -7.35 7.79 -4.05
CA ASP A 50 -7.07 8.72 -5.14
C ASP A 50 -5.56 9.01 -5.25
N TYR A 51 -4.89 9.11 -4.10
CA TYR A 51 -3.45 9.26 -4.06
C TYR A 51 -2.72 8.01 -4.58
N ALA A 52 -3.13 6.82 -4.14
CA ALA A 52 -2.57 5.55 -4.61
C ALA A 52 -2.69 5.38 -6.14
N VAL A 53 -3.85 5.73 -6.70
CA VAL A 53 -4.09 5.73 -8.16
C VAL A 53 -3.19 6.75 -8.87
N LYS A 54 -3.01 7.94 -8.28
CA LYS A 54 -2.14 8.98 -8.85
C LYS A 54 -0.68 8.52 -8.89
N ILE A 55 -0.16 7.95 -7.80
CA ILE A 55 1.24 7.52 -7.74
C ILE A 55 1.51 6.25 -8.53
N SER A 56 0.49 5.42 -8.79
CA SER A 56 0.65 4.24 -9.64
C SER A 56 0.78 4.56 -11.12
N LEU A 57 0.53 5.80 -11.52
CA LEU A 57 0.59 6.25 -12.92
C LEU A 57 -0.25 5.37 -13.86
N GLY A 58 -1.37 4.84 -13.35
CA GLY A 58 -2.26 3.96 -14.10
C GLY A 58 -1.78 2.50 -14.24
N GLN A 59 -0.70 2.12 -13.56
CA GLN A 59 -0.20 0.75 -13.56
C GLN A 59 -0.93 -0.12 -12.55
N TYR A 60 -1.15 -1.40 -12.91
CA TYR A 60 -1.64 -2.40 -11.97
C TYR A 60 -0.59 -2.63 -10.87
N THR A 61 -0.99 -2.39 -9.63
CA THR A 61 -0.08 -2.40 -8.47
C THR A 61 -0.72 -3.18 -7.35
N TRP A 62 0.07 -3.98 -6.64
CA TRP A 62 -0.40 -4.70 -5.47
C TRP A 62 -0.72 -3.74 -4.32
N ILE A 63 -1.84 -4.00 -3.67
CA ILE A 63 -2.25 -3.34 -2.43
C ILE A 63 -2.30 -4.38 -1.30
N GLY A 64 -2.46 -3.91 -0.07
CA GLY A 64 -2.47 -4.75 1.12
C GLY A 64 -3.74 -5.58 1.33
N LEU A 65 -4.67 -5.59 0.37
CA LEU A 65 -5.91 -6.37 0.46
C LEU A 65 -5.68 -7.75 -0.16
N THR A 66 -6.03 -8.80 0.58
CA THR A 66 -5.93 -10.18 0.12
C THR A 66 -7.13 -11.00 0.60
N GLU A 67 -7.43 -12.10 -0.09
CA GLU A 67 -8.49 -13.03 0.28
C GLU A 67 -7.88 -14.27 0.96
N ILE A 68 -8.33 -14.55 2.19
CA ILE A 68 -7.91 -15.72 2.96
C ILE A 68 -9.17 -16.37 3.53
N ASP A 69 -9.39 -17.65 3.23
CA ASP A 69 -10.55 -18.43 3.68
C ASP A 69 -11.91 -17.79 3.28
N ASN A 70 -12.01 -17.27 2.05
CA ASN A 70 -13.17 -16.53 1.52
C ASN A 70 -13.48 -15.20 2.24
N GLU A 71 -12.51 -14.65 2.97
CA GLU A 71 -12.64 -13.37 3.65
C GLU A 71 -11.55 -12.39 3.18
N TRP A 72 -11.97 -11.18 2.84
CA TRP A 72 -11.06 -10.08 2.52
C TRP A 72 -10.39 -9.52 3.78
N LYS A 73 -9.06 -9.49 3.78
CA LYS A 73 -8.23 -9.07 4.93
C LYS A 73 -7.16 -8.09 4.48
N TRP A 74 -6.98 -7.03 5.25
CA TRP A 74 -5.86 -6.12 5.09
C TRP A 74 -4.61 -6.66 5.80
N VAL A 75 -3.42 -6.42 5.23
CA VAL A 75 -2.13 -6.85 5.80
C VAL A 75 -1.83 -6.28 7.20
N ASP A 76 -2.49 -5.19 7.61
CA ASP A 76 -2.35 -4.60 8.95
C ASP A 76 -3.40 -5.11 9.96
N GLY A 77 -4.31 -6.00 9.52
CA GLY A 77 -5.40 -6.53 10.34
C GLY A 77 -6.63 -5.62 10.41
N THR A 78 -6.66 -4.49 9.71
CA THR A 78 -7.85 -3.64 9.62
C THR A 78 -9.01 -4.42 8.98
N PRO A 79 -10.24 -4.34 9.51
CA PRO A 79 -11.40 -4.98 8.88
C PRO A 79 -11.66 -4.42 7.49
N TYR A 80 -11.96 -5.30 6.52
CA TYR A 80 -12.42 -4.85 5.22
C TYR A 80 -13.85 -4.29 5.32
N ASN A 81 -14.03 -3.05 4.86
CA ASN A 81 -15.33 -2.39 4.80
C ASN A 81 -15.62 -1.92 3.37
N SER A 82 -16.52 -2.63 2.67
CA SER A 82 -16.88 -2.35 1.28
C SER A 82 -17.60 -1.01 1.08
N LYS A 83 -18.09 -0.36 2.14
CA LYS A 83 -18.75 0.97 2.06
C LYS A 83 -17.76 2.13 2.11
N GLN A 84 -16.48 1.85 2.31
CA GLN A 84 -15.43 2.85 2.48
C GLN A 84 -14.69 3.14 1.16
N MET A 85 -15.00 2.36 0.11
CA MET A 85 -14.50 2.48 -1.25
C MET A 85 -15.52 3.16 -2.16
#